data_AF-S8E0E1-F1
#
_entry.id   AF-S8E0E1-F1
#
_cell.length_a   1.000
_cell.length_b   1.000
_cell.length_c   1.000
_cell.angle_alpha   90.00
_cell.angle_beta   90.00
_cell.angle_gamma   90.00
#
_symmetry.space_group_name_H-M   'P 1'
#
loop_
_entity.id
_entity.type
_entity.pdbx_description
1 polymer ?
#
loop_
_entity_poly.entity_id
_entity_poly.type
_entity_poly.pdbx_seq_one_letter_code
_entity_poly.pdbx_strand_id
1 'polypeptide(L)' 'VMYDATGIRLHAGRQAELLNQIVCELPPEHPVAHVRPLRDSLGHTPLQVVAGALLGCAVAFMLRSS' A
#
# COMPACT_ATOMS: atom_id res chain seq x y z
N VAL A 1 5.85 -4.05 -18.68
CA VAL A 1 6.53 -4.10 -17.36
C VAL A 1 5.59 -3.83 -16.18
N MET A 2 4.81 -2.74 -16.17
CA MET A 2 3.89 -2.41 -15.05
C MET A 2 2.78 -3.44 -14.81
N TYR A 3 2.21 -4.03 -15.87
CA TYR A 3 1.13 -5.03 -15.73
C TYR A 3 1.62 -6.31 -15.04
N ASP A 4 2.83 -6.77 -15.39
CA ASP A 4 3.49 -7.92 -14.77
C ASP A 4 3.84 -7.65 -13.29
N ALA A 5 4.40 -6.47 -13.00
CA ALA A 5 4.68 -6.04 -11.63
C ALA A 5 3.42 -5.88 -10.74
N THR A 6 2.26 -5.61 -11.35
CA THR A 6 0.99 -5.49 -10.61
C THR A 6 0.49 -6.85 -10.11
N GLY A 7 0.63 -7.90 -10.93
CA GLY A 7 0.33 -9.27 -10.51
C GLY A 7 1.22 -9.73 -9.37
N ILE A 8 2.52 -9.48 -9.46
CA ILE A 8 3.51 -9.85 -8.43
C ILE A 8 3.17 -9.17 -7.10
N ARG A 9 2.82 -7.88 -7.11
CA ARG A 9 2.38 -7.14 -5.91
C ARG A 9 1.09 -7.69 -5.31
N LEU A 10 0.11 -8.06 -6.13
CA LEU A 10 -1.15 -8.64 -5.66
C LEU A 10 -0.90 -10.00 -4.96
N HIS A 11 -0.07 -10.85 -5.57
CA HIS A 11 0.30 -12.14 -4.99
C HIS A 11 1.12 -11.97 -3.70
N ALA A 12 2.06 -11.03 -3.65
CA ALA A 12 2.81 -10.71 -2.45
C ALA A 12 1.92 -10.21 -1.30
N GLY A 13 0.90 -9.39 -1.59
CA GLY A 13 -0.09 -8.95 -0.60
C GLY A 13 -0.93 -10.11 -0.06
N ARG A 14 -1.44 -10.99 -0.93
CA ARG A 14 -2.15 -12.21 -0.47
C ARG A 14 -1.28 -13.11 0.41
N GLN A 15 0.02 -13.18 0.10
CA GLN A 15 0.96 -13.97 0.90
C GLN A 15 1.24 -13.31 2.26
N ALA A 16 1.28 -11.98 2.33
CA ALA A 16 1.39 -11.22 3.57
C ALA A 16 0.15 -11.37 4.46
N GLU A 17 -1.05 -11.37 3.87
CA GLU A 17 -2.32 -11.62 4.56
C GLU A 17 -2.34 -13.02 5.21
N LEU A 18 -1.98 -14.06 4.45
CA LEU A 18 -1.88 -15.43 4.97
C LEU A 18 -0.82 -15.56 6.07
N LEU A 19 0.33 -14.89 5.93
CA LEU A 19 1.37 -14.89 6.95
C LEU A 19 0.89 -14.24 8.26
N ASN A 20 0.14 -13.14 8.18
CA ASN A 20 -0.44 -12.49 9.36
C ASN A 20 -1.42 -13.42 10.07
N GLN A 21 -2.25 -14.16 9.33
CA GLN A 21 -3.17 -15.14 9.91
C GLN A 21 -2.41 -16.25 10.63
N ILE A 22 -1.36 -16.80 10.00
CA ILE A 22 -0.51 -17.82 10.62
C ILE A 22 0.08 -17.29 11.92
N VAL A 23 0.68 -16.09 11.92
CA VAL A 23 1.29 -15.47 13.11
C VAL A 23 0.27 -15.30 14.26
N CYS A 24 -0.99 -14.98 13.96
CA CYS A 24 -2.06 -14.88 14.96
C CYS A 24 -2.48 -16.23 15.56
N GLU A 25 -2.31 -17.34 14.83
CA GLU A 25 -2.62 -18.69 15.31
C GLU A 25 -1.48 -19.31 16.15
N LEU A 26 -0.29 -18.69 16.17
CA LEU A 26 0.84 -19.19 16.94
C LEU A 26 0.64 -18.95 18.46
N PRO A 27 1.12 -19.88 19.31
CA PRO A 27 1.06 -19.72 20.75
C PRO A 27 1.85 -18.47 21.21
N PRO A 28 1.42 -17.79 22.29
CA PRO A 28 2.01 -16.53 22.75
C PRO A 28 3.49 -16.66 23.18
N GLU A 29 3.93 -17.88 23.51
CA GLU A 29 5.32 -18.21 23.85
C GLU A 29 6.26 -18.22 22.63
N HIS A 30 5.70 -18.17 21.41
CA HIS A 30 6.49 -18.27 20.20
C HIS A 30 7.14 -16.91 19.86
N PRO A 31 8.46 -16.87 19.55
CA PRO A 31 9.19 -15.61 19.38
C PRO A 31 8.66 -14.70 18.27
N VAL A 32 7.91 -15.24 17.29
CA VAL A 32 7.29 -14.45 16.23
C VAL A 32 5.82 -14.07 16.47
N ALA A 33 5.19 -14.54 17.55
CA ALA A 33 3.78 -14.23 17.87
C ALA A 33 3.56 -12.75 18.25
N HIS A 34 4.62 -12.01 18.57
CA HIS A 34 4.57 -10.57 18.87
C HIS A 34 5.04 -9.69 17.70
N VAL A 35 5.29 -10.28 16.53
CA VAL A 35 5.72 -9.54 15.35
C VAL A 35 4.55 -8.70 14.83
N ARG A 36 4.81 -7.44 14.48
CA ARG A 36 3.79 -6.56 13.89
C ARG A 36 3.28 -7.16 12.57
N PRO A 37 1.96 -7.14 12.32
CA PRO A 37 1.40 -7.60 11.05
C PRO A 37 2.05 -6.87 9.87
N LEU A 38 2.30 -7.60 8.78
CA LEU A 38 2.66 -6.99 7.50
C LEU A 38 1.51 -6.08 7.08
N ARG A 39 1.79 -4.79 6.94
CA ARG A 39 0.82 -3.81 6.45
C ARG A 39 0.76 -3.94 4.94
N ASP A 40 -0.34 -4.46 4.40
CA ASP A 40 -0.58 -4.52 2.94
C ASP A 40 -0.59 -3.13 2.28
N SER A 41 -0.80 -2.08 3.06
CA SER A 41 -0.92 -0.72 2.56
C SER A 41 0.43 -0.01 2.53
N LEU A 42 1.31 -0.42 1.62
CA LEU A 42 2.36 0.44 1.05
C LEU A 42 1.78 1.32 -0.07
N GLY A 43 0.61 1.90 0.18
CA GLY A 43 -0.08 2.80 -0.72
C GLY A 43 -0.19 4.18 -0.10
N HIS A 44 0.20 5.20 -0.86
CA HIS A 44 -0.26 6.56 -0.59
C HIS A 44 -1.78 6.54 -0.42
N THR A 45 -2.29 7.26 0.59
CA THR A 45 -3.73 7.39 0.77
C THR A 45 -4.35 7.92 -0.53
N PRO A 46 -5.49 7.39 -0.99
CA PRO A 46 -6.14 7.88 -2.22
C PRO A 46 -6.40 9.39 -2.18
N LEU A 47 -6.55 9.95 -0.97
CA LEU A 47 -6.59 11.39 -0.70
C LEU A 47 -5.35 12.15 -1.22
N GLN A 48 -4.15 11.61 -1.02
CA GLN A 48 -2.91 12.24 -1.46
C GLN A 48 -2.82 12.31 -2.99
N VAL A 49 -3.31 11.28 -3.68
CA VAL A 49 -3.36 11.25 -5.14
C VAL A 49 -4.34 12.30 -5.67
N VAL A 50 -5.53 12.42 -5.07
CA VAL A 50 -6.52 13.44 -5.42
C VAL A 50 -5.99 14.85 -5.16
N ALA A 51 -5.34 15.08 -4.01
CA ALA A 51 -4.75 16.36 -3.68
C ALA A 51 -3.64 16.76 -4.67
N GLY A 52 -2.77 15.82 -5.05
CA GLY A 52 -1.73 16.05 -6.06
C GLY A 52 -2.30 16.35 -7.45
N ALA A 53 -3.37 15.66 -7.86
CA ALA A 53 -4.04 15.92 -9.13
C ALA A 53 -4.68 17.32 -9.16
N LEU A 54 -5.39 17.70 -8.10
CA LEU A 54 -6.00 19.03 -7.98
C LEU A 54 -4.94 20.15 -8.01
N LEU A 55 -3.84 19.96 -7.26
CA LEU A 55 -2.72 20.90 -7.25
C LEU A 55 -2.11 21.05 -8.66
N GLY A 56 -1.89 19.94 -9.36
CA GLY A 56 -1.36 19.94 -10.73
C GLY A 56 -2.27 20.67 -11.71
N CYS A 57 -3.58 20.43 -11.65
CA CYS A 57 -4.57 21.16 -12.46
C CYS A 57 -4.55 22.66 -12.14
N ALA A 58 -4.56 23.05 -10.86
CA ALA A 58 -4.56 24.44 -10.44
C ALA A 58 -3.33 25.20 -10.95
N VAL A 59 -2.14 24.60 -10.81
CA VAL A 59 -0.88 25.17 -11.32
C VAL A 59 -0.91 25.30 -12.84
N ALA A 60 -1.40 24.28 -13.57
CA ALA A 60 -1.50 24.33 -15.02
C ALA A 60 -2.42 25.45 -15.52
N PHE A 61 -3.56 25.67 -14.84
CA PHE A 61 -4.46 26.78 -15.16
C PHE A 61 -3.84 28.14 -14.87
N MET A 62 -3.19 28.32 -13.72
CA MET A 62 -2.49 29.56 -13.37
C MET A 62 -1.41 29.91 -14.39
N LEU A 63 -0.61 28.93 -14.81
CA LEU A 63 0.44 29.14 -15.82
C LEU A 63 -0.11 29.47 -17.20
N ARG A 64 -1.28 28.92 -17.56
CA ARG A 64 -1.98 29.17 -18.84
C ARG A 64 -2.64 30.54 -18.89
N SER A 65 -3.09 31.06 -17.74
CA SER A 65 -3.78 32.36 -17.63
C SER A 65 -2.84 33.56 -17.52
N SER A 66 -1.53 33.32 -17.40
CA SER A 66 -0.49 34.35 -17.30
C SER A 66 0.23 34.54 -18.63
#